data_AF-A0A3P8RZT2-F1
#
_entry.id   AF-A0A3P8RZT2-F1
#
_cell.length_a   1.000
_cell.length_b   1.000
_cell.length_c   1.000
_cell.angle_alpha   90.00
_cell.angle_beta   90.00
_cell.angle_gamma   90.00
#
_symmetry.space_group_name_H-M   'P 1'
#
loop_
_entity.id
_entity.type
_entity.pdbx_description
1 polymer ?
#
loop_
_entity_poly.entity_id
_entity_poly.type
_entity_poly.pdbx_seq_one_letter_code
_entity_poly.pdbx_strand_id
1 'polypeptide(L)'
;MSLLMEVPFVLLSTRYKIVDKSEMFPINQAATQILPSHSPFRIVSKGFKYLGVEVTSAFSSLFVKNFGVLFEKCKKDMERWRNLPLSIVG
;
A
#
# COMPACT_ATOMS: atom_id res chain seq x y z
N MET A 1 -10.35 -16.61 41.97
CA MET A 1 -11.17 -16.23 40.80
C MET A 1 -10.23 -15.89 39.65
N SER A 2 -9.60 -16.91 39.10
CA SER A 2 -8.78 -16.86 37.89
C SER A 2 -9.69 -16.72 36.68
N LEU A 3 -9.36 -15.83 35.73
CA LEU A 3 -9.00 -16.17 34.34
C LEU A 3 -8.90 -14.89 33.48
N LEU A 4 -7.67 -14.70 32.98
CA LEU A 4 -7.31 -14.30 31.61
C LEU A 4 -7.70 -12.88 31.15
N MET A 5 -6.76 -11.91 31.20
CA MET A 5 -5.67 -11.72 30.23
C MET A 5 -6.19 -11.21 28.89
N GLU A 6 -6.01 -9.90 28.70
CA GLU A 6 -5.63 -9.24 27.45
C GLU A 6 -5.99 -10.01 26.18
N VAL A 7 -7.18 -9.77 25.65
CA VAL A 7 -7.46 -10.08 24.24
C VAL A 7 -7.09 -8.81 23.47
N PRO A 8 -5.90 -8.74 22.83
CA PRO A 8 -5.68 -7.69 21.85
C PRO A 8 -6.73 -7.89 20.77
N PHE A 9 -7.26 -6.77 20.29
CA PHE A 9 -8.33 -6.61 19.32
C PHE A 9 -8.02 -7.33 17.98
N VAL A 10 -8.03 -8.66 17.99
CA VAL A 10 -7.92 -9.54 16.84
C VAL A 10 -9.35 -9.89 16.45
N LEU A 11 -9.82 -9.30 15.36
CA LEU A 11 -11.13 -9.57 14.76
C LEU A 11 -11.36 -11.08 14.60
N LEU A 12 -12.24 -11.62 15.45
CA LEU A 12 -12.55 -13.05 15.62
C LEU A 12 -13.56 -13.62 14.61
N SER A 13 -13.63 -13.11 13.36
CA SER A 13 -14.63 -13.62 12.40
C SER A 13 -14.11 -14.69 11.44
N THR A 14 -12.81 -14.75 11.15
CA THR A 14 -12.26 -15.78 10.25
C THR A 14 -10.90 -16.25 10.73
N ARG A 15 -10.66 -17.56 10.72
CA ARG A 15 -9.42 -18.20 11.21
C ARG A 15 -8.22 -17.93 10.29
N TYR A 16 -7.84 -16.68 10.10
CA TYR A 16 -6.68 -16.31 9.30
C TYR A 16 -5.66 -15.54 10.14
N LYS A 17 -4.42 -16.03 10.14
CA LYS A 17 -3.29 -15.38 10.80
C LYS A 17 -2.79 -14.24 9.90
N ILE A 18 -3.09 -13.01 10.28
CA ILE A 18 -2.69 -11.79 9.57
C ILE A 18 -1.59 -11.10 10.38
N VAL A 19 -0.38 -11.69 10.44
CA VAL A 19 0.69 -11.12 11.31
C VAL A 19 2.00 -10.94 10.55
N ASP A 20 2.43 -11.93 9.78
CA ASP A 20 3.83 -12.00 9.34
C ASP A 20 4.21 -11.05 8.19
N LYS A 21 3.24 -10.42 7.51
CA LYS A 21 3.48 -9.50 6.36
C LYS A 21 2.76 -8.16 6.48
N SER A 22 2.08 -7.95 7.61
CA SER A 22 1.21 -6.78 7.79
C SER A 22 2.01 -5.63 8.40
N GLU A 23 1.93 -4.48 7.74
CA GLU A 23 2.54 -3.24 8.18
C GLU A 23 1.44 -2.21 8.46
N MET A 24 1.69 -1.33 9.43
CA MET A 24 0.76 -0.26 9.82
C MET A 24 1.30 1.08 9.33
N PHE A 25 0.49 1.81 8.57
CA PHE A 25 0.86 3.11 8.00
C PHE A 25 -0.11 4.20 8.48
N PRO A 26 0.34 5.19 9.27
CA PRO A 26 -0.52 6.28 9.73
C PRO A 26 -0.78 7.27 8.58
N ILE A 27 -2.06 7.56 8.32
CA ILE A 27 -2.48 8.41 7.19
C ILE A 27 -2.33 9.90 7.52
N ASN A 28 -2.57 10.30 8.78
CA ASN A 28 -2.55 11.70 9.20
C ASN A 28 -1.84 11.87 10.56
N GLN A 29 -1.59 13.13 10.95
CA GLN A 29 -0.90 13.45 12.19
C GLN A 29 -1.63 12.95 13.44
N ALA A 30 -2.97 12.96 13.43
CA ALA A 30 -3.78 12.44 14.52
C ALA A 30 -3.58 10.92 14.69
N ALA A 31 -3.54 10.16 13.59
CA ALA A 31 -3.27 8.74 13.61
C ALA A 31 -1.88 8.44 14.19
N THR A 32 -0.87 9.23 13.85
CA THR A 32 0.48 9.09 14.44
C THR A 32 0.50 9.27 15.96
N GLN A 33 -0.36 10.14 16.51
CA GLN A 33 -0.45 10.38 17.96
C GLN A 33 -1.22 9.28 18.71
N ILE A 34 -2.16 8.62 18.03
CA ILE A 34 -3.00 7.55 18.60
C ILE A 34 -2.31 6.18 18.47
N LEU A 35 -1.18 6.10 17.77
CA LEU A 35 -0.50 4.84 17.49
C LEU A 35 -0.05 4.15 18.80
N PRO A 36 -0.42 2.89 19.03
CA PRO A 36 0.04 2.14 20.19
C PRO A 36 1.57 1.99 20.16
N SER A 37 2.23 2.27 21.28
CA SER A 37 3.67 2.01 21.46
C SER A 37 4.02 0.53 21.30
N HIS A 38 3.08 -0.36 21.64
CA HIS A 38 3.16 -1.81 21.44
C HIS A 38 2.12 -2.29 20.43
N SER A 39 2.39 -2.09 19.14
CA SER A 39 1.62 -2.71 18.07
C SER A 39 2.23 -4.08 17.70
N PRO A 40 1.42 -5.12 17.43
CA PRO A 40 1.92 -6.38 16.87
C PRO A 40 2.39 -6.24 15.41
N PHE A 41 2.16 -5.08 14.79
CA PHE A 41 2.52 -4.78 13.41
C PHE A 41 3.71 -3.83 13.33
N ARG A 42 4.51 -3.99 12.28
CA ARG A 42 5.58 -3.05 11.98
C ARG A 42 4.99 -1.73 11.51
N ILE A 43 5.32 -0.65 12.23
CA ILE A 43 4.90 0.70 11.87
C ILE A 43 5.84 1.25 10.80
N VAL A 44 5.28 1.75 9.71
CA VAL A 44 6.01 2.36 8.59
C VAL A 44 5.58 3.81 8.46
N SER A 45 6.54 4.74 8.42
CA SER A 45 6.28 6.19 8.36
C SER A 45 6.63 6.82 7.00
N LYS A 46 7.47 6.17 6.20
CA LYS A 46 7.97 6.72 4.92
C LYS A 46 7.04 6.47 3.74
N GLY A 47 6.22 5.42 3.81
CA GLY A 47 5.35 4.96 2.74
C GLY A 47 5.47 3.45 2.53
N PHE A 48 4.52 2.88 1.79
CA PHE A 48 4.47 1.45 1.50
C PHE A 48 4.00 1.22 0.05
N LYS A 49 4.26 0.03 -0.49
CA LYS A 49 3.84 -0.32 -1.86
C LYS A 49 2.58 -1.16 -1.84
N TYR A 50 1.56 -0.74 -2.58
CA TYR A 50 0.31 -1.46 -2.75
C TYR A 50 -0.06 -1.55 -4.23
N LEU A 51 -0.23 -2.78 -4.74
CA LEU A 51 -0.59 -3.04 -6.15
C LEU A 51 0.31 -2.32 -7.19
N GLY A 52 1.57 -2.09 -6.85
CA GLY A 52 2.50 -1.38 -7.74
C GLY A 52 2.61 0.13 -7.49
N VAL A 53 1.72 0.71 -6.68
CA VAL A 53 1.70 2.13 -6.31
C VAL A 53 2.40 2.33 -4.97
N GLU A 54 3.32 3.29 -4.90
CA GLU A 54 3.93 3.73 -3.65
C GLU A 54 3.03 4.76 -2.96
N VAL A 55 2.42 4.35 -1.86
CA VAL A 55 1.58 5.20 -1.00
C VAL A 55 2.47 5.99 -0.06
N THR A 56 2.37 7.30 -0.10
CA THR A 56 3.11 8.25 0.75
C THR A 56 2.15 9.07 1.62
N SER A 57 2.68 9.68 2.67
CA SER A 57 1.88 10.52 3.59
C SER A 57 1.44 11.84 2.95
N ALA A 58 2.24 12.38 2.02
CA ALA A 58 1.92 13.59 1.29
C ALA A 58 1.33 13.27 -0.08
N PHE A 59 0.21 13.93 -0.43
CA PHE A 59 -0.45 13.76 -1.71
C PHE A 59 0.43 14.20 -2.90
N SER A 60 1.20 15.28 -2.74
CA SER A 60 2.12 15.77 -3.77
C SER A 60 3.19 14.75 -4.14
N SER A 61 3.73 14.02 -3.15
CA SER A 61 4.75 12.99 -3.40
C SER A 61 4.15 11.72 -4.02
N LEU A 62 2.87 11.43 -3.76
CA LEU A 62 2.16 10.31 -4.38
C LEU A 62 2.03 10.53 -5.90
N PHE A 63 1.74 11.76 -6.33
CA PHE A 63 1.68 12.09 -7.76
C PHE A 63 3.05 11.89 -8.45
N VAL A 64 4.09 12.52 -7.90
CA VAL A 64 5.44 12.53 -8.49
C VAL A 64 6.04 11.14 -8.56
N LYS A 65 5.90 10.33 -7.50
CA LYS A 65 6.51 8.99 -7.45
C LYS A 65 5.81 7.96 -8.34
N ASN A 66 4.51 8.11 -8.58
CA ASN A 66 3.73 7.09 -9.29
C ASN A 66 3.34 7.56 -10.69
N PHE A 67 2.59 8.64 -10.80
CA PHE A 67 1.91 9.02 -12.04
C PHE A 67 2.89 9.50 -13.11
N GLY A 68 3.96 10.21 -12.73
CA GLY A 68 5.00 10.61 -13.69
C GLY A 68 5.67 9.41 -14.37
N VAL A 69 6.06 8.40 -13.59
CA VAL A 69 6.67 7.17 -14.11
C VAL A 69 5.67 6.35 -14.93
N LEU A 70 4.43 6.25 -14.47
CA LEU A 70 3.35 5.57 -15.19
C LEU A 70 3.09 6.23 -16.54
N PHE A 71 3.08 7.56 -16.60
CA PHE A 71 2.86 8.30 -17.83
C PHE A 71 3.97 8.05 -18.86
N GLU A 72 5.23 8.11 -18.45
CA GLU A 72 6.36 7.80 -19.32
C GLU A 72 6.32 6.34 -19.82
N LYS A 73 5.90 5.40 -18.95
CA LYS A 73 5.72 4.01 -19.34
C LYS A 73 4.60 3.88 -20.39
N CYS A 74 3.44 4.50 -20.16
CA CYS A 74 2.33 4.51 -21.11
C CYS A 74 2.74 5.12 -22.46
N LYS A 75 3.52 6.21 -22.46
CA LYS A 75 4.04 6.83 -23.68
C LYS A 75 4.94 5.87 -24.45
N LYS A 76 5.89 5.22 -23.77
CA LYS A 76 6.77 4.21 -24.38
C LYS A 76 5.99 3.02 -24.91
N ASP A 77 5.00 2.56 -24.17
CA ASP A 77 4.14 1.48 -24.60
C ASP A 77 3.39 1.92 -25.88
N MET A 78 2.77 3.10 -25.91
CA MET A 78 2.08 3.63 -27.09
C MET A 78 2.99 3.77 -28.31
N GLU A 79 4.22 4.25 -28.14
CA GLU A 79 5.24 4.30 -29.20
C GLU A 79 5.58 2.88 -29.74
N ARG A 80 5.66 1.89 -28.84
CA ARG A 80 5.85 0.50 -29.22
C ARG A 80 4.64 -0.06 -29.98
N TRP A 81 3.42 0.25 -29.55
CA TRP A 81 2.19 -0.18 -30.22
C TRP A 81 2.03 0.48 -31.59
N ARG A 82 2.47 1.73 -31.76
CA ARG A 82 2.47 2.42 -33.07
C ARG A 82 3.29 1.67 -34.12
N ASN A 83 4.39 1.06 -33.71
CA ASN A 83 5.30 0.34 -34.61
C ASN A 83 4.86 -1.11 -34.84
N LEU A 84 3.79 -1.58 -34.19
CA LEU A 84 3.24 -2.89 -34.47
C LEU A 84 2.58 -2.84 -35.85
N PRO A 85 2.92 -3.73 -36.80
CA PRO A 85 2.18 -3.82 -38.05
C PRO A 85 0.75 -4.21 -37.69
N LEU A 86 -0.17 -3.24 -37.78
CA LEU A 86 -1.59 -3.52 -37.71
C LEU A 86 -1.89 -4.38 -38.94
N SER A 87 -2.17 -5.67 -38.72
CA SER A 87 -2.72 -6.52 -39.77
C SER A 87 -4.07 -5.95 -40.15
N ILE A 88 -4.12 -5.12 -41.19
CA ILE A 88 -5.38 -4.64 -41.81
C ILE A 88 -5.95 -5.75 -42.72
N VAL A 89 -5.49 -6.98 -42.59
CA VAL A 89 -6.02 -8.13 -43.32
C VAL A 89 -6.40 -9.20 -42.30
N GLY A 90 -7.69 -9.25 -42.03
CA GLY A 90 -8.40 -10.48 -41.66
C GLY A 90 -9.05 -11.04 -42.92
#